data_AF-A0A7V2V8K9-F1
#
_entry.id   AF-A0A7V2V8K9-F1
#
_cell.length_a   1.000
_cell.length_b   1.000
_cell.length_c   1.000
_cell.angle_alpha   90.00
_cell.angle_beta   90.00
_cell.angle_gamma   90.00
#
_symmetry.space_group_name_H-M   'P 1'
#
loop_
_entity.id
_entity.type
_entity.pdbx_description
1 polymer ?
#
loop_
_entity_poly.entity_id
_entity_poly.type
_entity_poly.pdbx_seq_one_letter_code
_entity_poly.pdbx_strand_id
1 'polypeptide(L)'
;MRAVDIIIKKRDKLSLTEDEIQFFIRGYTEGSIPDYQASALAMAILLNGMTSEETKHLTISMAESGDILDLSKVVPIAVDKHSTGGVGDKTTLVVA
;
A
#
# COMPACT_ATOMS: atom_id res chain seq x y z
N MET A 1 10.25 8.06 -15.56
CA MET A 1 10.39 8.25 -14.10
C MET A 1 11.42 7.24 -13.58
N ARG A 2 12.25 7.58 -12.59
CA ARG A 2 13.19 6.61 -11.97
C ARG A 2 12.84 6.42 -10.50
N ALA A 3 12.92 5.20 -10.00
CA ALA A 3 12.65 4.88 -8.59
C ALA A 3 13.50 5.73 -7.62
N VAL A 4 14.76 6.00 -7.99
CA VAL A 4 15.68 6.83 -7.19
C VAL A 4 15.16 8.26 -6.98
N ASP A 5 14.52 8.85 -8.00
CA ASP A 5 13.99 10.22 -7.89
C ASP A 5 12.82 10.28 -6.89
N ILE A 6 11.99 9.24 -6.84
CA ILE A 6 10.88 9.08 -5.88
C ILE A 6 11.42 8.92 -4.46
N ILE A 7 12.43 8.07 -4.28
CA ILE A 7 13.08 7.85 -2.98
C ILE A 7 13.68 9.16 -2.46
N ILE A 8 14.40 9.92 -3.31
CA ILE A 8 14.95 11.23 -2.97
C ILE A 8 13.85 12.20 -2.56
N LYS A 9 12.77 12.27 -3.35
CA LYS A 9 11.62 13.15 -3.08
C LYS A 9 11.00 12.87 -1.72
N LYS A 10 10.74 11.59 -1.40
CA LYS A 10 10.18 11.18 -0.10
C LYS A 10 11.18 11.41 1.05
N ARG A 11 12.48 11.15 0.84
CA ARG A 11 13.54 11.46 1.80
C ARG A 11 13.58 12.96 2.14
N ASP A 12 13.37 13.81 1.14
CA ASP A 12 13.38 15.27 1.28
C ASP A 12 12.02 15.84 1.74
N LYS A 13 11.14 14.98 2.28
CA LYS A 13 9.84 15.33 2.87
C LYS A 13 8.85 15.95 1.89
N LEU A 14 9.02 15.69 0.60
CA LEU A 14 8.08 16.11 -0.42
C LEU A 14 7.01 15.04 -0.64
N SER A 15 5.79 15.48 -0.93
CA SER A 15 4.67 14.58 -1.23
C SER A 15 4.85 13.93 -2.60
N LEU A 16 4.59 12.63 -2.66
CA LEU A 16 4.54 11.87 -3.90
C LEU A 16 3.18 12.09 -4.60
N THR A 17 3.21 12.11 -5.93
CA THR A 17 1.99 12.15 -6.73
C THR A 17 1.41 10.75 -6.90
N GLU A 18 0.15 10.67 -7.34
CA GLU A 18 -0.50 9.42 -7.71
C GLU A 18 0.32 8.63 -8.74
N ASP A 19 0.72 9.26 -9.84
CA ASP A 19 1.55 8.64 -10.90
C ASP A 19 2.89 8.09 -10.36
N GLU A 20 3.51 8.77 -9.40
CA GLU A 20 4.77 8.33 -8.79
C GLU A 20 4.56 7.07 -7.95
N ILE A 21 3.49 7.03 -7.16
CA ILE A 21 3.14 5.87 -6.33
C ILE A 21 2.76 4.69 -7.23
N GLN A 22 1.91 4.90 -8.23
CA GLN A 22 1.49 3.86 -9.16
C GLN A 22 2.69 3.29 -9.95
N PHE A 23 3.57 4.17 -10.44
CA PHE A 23 4.82 3.74 -11.09
C PHE A 23 5.67 2.86 -10.17
N PHE A 24 5.83 3.25 -8.90
CA PHE A 24 6.65 2.50 -7.96
C PHE A 24 6.04 1.14 -7.62
N ILE A 25 4.74 1.09 -7.32
CA ILE A 25 4.07 -0.16 -6.97
C ILE A 25 4.05 -1.13 -8.15
N ARG A 26 3.65 -0.68 -9.34
CA ARG A 26 3.69 -1.52 -10.54
C ARG A 26 5.10 -2.00 -10.84
N GLY A 27 6.08 -1.10 -10.79
CA GLY A 27 7.47 -1.44 -11.07
C GLY A 27 8.02 -2.49 -10.09
N TYR A 28 7.64 -2.42 -8.82
CA TYR A 28 8.04 -3.38 -7.80
C TYR A 28 7.33 -4.73 -7.98
N THR A 29 6.02 -4.75 -8.23
CA THR A 29 5.27 -6.00 -8.42
C THR A 29 5.64 -6.74 -9.72
N GLU A 30 6.06 -6.01 -10.76
CA GLU A 30 6.59 -6.59 -12.01
C GLU A 30 8.08 -6.99 -11.92
N GLY A 31 8.76 -6.72 -10.80
CA GLY A 31 10.17 -7.06 -10.58
C GLY A 31 11.17 -6.13 -11.28
N SER A 32 10.73 -5.01 -11.85
CA SER A 32 11.60 -4.01 -12.49
C SER A 32 12.26 -3.04 -11.50
N ILE A 33 11.68 -2.88 -10.31
CA ILE A 33 12.27 -2.16 -9.18
C ILE A 33 12.78 -3.20 -8.17
N PRO A 34 14.09 -3.26 -7.88
CA PRO A 34 14.66 -4.24 -6.98
C PRO A 34 14.40 -3.91 -5.50
N ASP A 35 14.44 -4.94 -4.65
CA ASP A 35 14.15 -4.88 -3.20
C ASP A 35 14.96 -3.81 -2.44
N TYR A 36 16.21 -3.54 -2.86
CA TYR A 36 17.03 -2.53 -2.21
C TYR A 36 16.52 -1.09 -2.45
N GLN A 37 15.78 -0.86 -3.54
CA GLN A 37 15.09 0.42 -3.77
C GLN A 37 13.76 0.48 -3.01
N ALA A 38 13.02 -0.62 -2.96
CA ALA A 38 11.80 -0.73 -2.16
C ALA A 38 12.07 -0.50 -0.67
N SER A 39 13.10 -1.13 -0.11
CA SER A 39 13.49 -0.94 1.29
C SER A 39 13.95 0.49 1.58
N ALA A 40 14.66 1.15 0.64
CA ALA A 40 15.02 2.55 0.77
C ALA A 40 13.81 3.49 0.78
N LEU A 41 12.81 3.25 -0.08
CA LEU A 41 11.55 4.00 -0.05
C LEU A 41 10.79 3.76 1.26
N ALA A 42 10.70 2.51 1.70
CA ALA A 42 10.00 2.15 2.94
C ALA A 42 10.62 2.85 4.16
N MET A 43 11.95 2.91 4.25
CA MET A 43 12.64 3.65 5.31
C MET A 43 12.39 5.16 5.22
N ALA A 44 12.37 5.73 4.01
CA ALA A 44 12.05 7.15 3.83
C ALA A 44 10.59 7.46 4.26
N ILE A 45 9.64 6.57 3.98
CA ILE A 45 8.25 6.67 4.44
C ILE A 45 8.16 6.54 5.97
N LEU A 46 8.88 5.61 6.58
CA LEU A 46 8.91 5.45 8.03
C LEU A 46 9.35 6.73 8.75
N LEU A 47 10.38 7.39 8.23
CA LEU A 47 10.98 8.57 8.87
C LEU A 47 10.22 9.87 8.58
N ASN A 48 9.56 9.98 7.42
CA ASN A 48 8.95 11.23 6.96
C ASN A 48 7.42 11.17 6.81
N GLY A 49 6.82 9.98 6.92
CA GLY A 49 5.40 9.76 6.78
C GLY A 49 4.86 9.95 5.35
N MET A 50 3.53 9.89 5.27
CA MET A 50 2.73 10.14 4.08
C MET A 50 1.51 10.98 4.48
N THR A 51 1.07 11.83 3.58
CA THR A 51 -0.23 12.49 3.68
C THR A 51 -1.37 11.48 3.50
N SER A 52 -2.60 11.88 3.82
CA SER A 52 -3.79 11.03 3.60
C SER A 52 -3.99 10.68 2.13
N GLU A 53 -3.75 11.62 1.21
CA GLU A 53 -3.85 11.34 -0.23
C GLU A 53 -2.78 10.34 -0.69
N GLU A 54 -1.53 10.51 -0.26
CA GLU A 54 -0.46 9.54 -0.56
C GLU A 54 -0.81 8.13 -0.04
N THR A 55 -1.32 8.04 1.19
CA THR A 55 -1.72 6.76 1.80
C THR A 55 -2.86 6.10 1.02
N LYS A 56 -3.83 6.89 0.57
CA LYS A 56 -4.93 6.45 -0.30
C LYS A 56 -4.41 5.93 -1.63
N HIS A 57 -3.55 6.67 -2.33
CA HIS A 57 -3.00 6.24 -3.62
C HIS A 57 -2.14 4.98 -3.48
N LEU A 58 -1.37 4.85 -2.39
CA LEU A 58 -0.62 3.64 -2.08
C LEU A 58 -1.55 2.44 -1.89
N THR A 59 -2.61 2.62 -1.09
CA THR A 59 -3.61 1.58 -0.82
C THR A 59 -4.29 1.11 -2.09
N ILE A 60 -4.75 2.03 -2.94
CA ILE A 60 -5.42 1.70 -4.20
C ILE A 60 -4.44 1.01 -5.16
N SER A 61 -3.23 1.54 -5.32
CA SER A 61 -2.21 0.95 -6.21
C SER A 61 -1.84 -0.48 -5.80
N MET A 62 -1.78 -0.76 -4.50
CA MET A 62 -1.56 -2.12 -3.99
C MET A 62 -2.77 -3.02 -4.23
N ALA A 63 -3.99 -2.54 -3.97
CA ALA A 63 -5.22 -3.30 -4.19
C ALA A 63 -5.40 -3.69 -5.67
N GLU A 64 -5.05 -2.79 -6.58
CA GLU A 64 -5.14 -3.00 -8.04
C GLU A 64 -3.97 -3.80 -8.62
N SER A 65 -2.95 -4.13 -7.82
CA SER A 65 -1.78 -4.89 -8.29
C SER A 65 -2.03 -6.40 -8.45
N GLY A 66 -3.22 -6.88 -8.07
CA GLY A 66 -3.60 -8.28 -8.14
C GLY A 66 -5.09 -8.47 -8.38
N ASP A 67 -5.64 -9.57 -7.87
CA ASP A 67 -7.04 -9.93 -8.09
C ASP A 67 -8.00 -9.07 -7.24
N ILE A 68 -9.11 -8.68 -7.85
CA ILE A 68 -10.23 -7.98 -7.19
C ILE A 68 -11.44 -8.90 -7.19
N LEU A 69 -11.89 -9.32 -6.01
CA LEU A 69 -13.06 -10.19 -5.84
C LEU A 69 -14.37 -9.38 -5.97
N ASP A 70 -15.26 -9.83 -6.86
CA ASP A 70 -16.63 -9.32 -6.96
C ASP A 70 -17.60 -10.20 -6.14
N LEU A 71 -18.06 -9.69 -5.00
CA LEU A 71 -18.99 -10.36 -4.11
C LEU A 71 -20.47 -10.00 -4.37
N SER A 72 -20.76 -9.15 -5.36
CA SER A 72 -22.11 -8.63 -5.63
C SER A 72 -23.15 -9.72 -5.93
N LYS A 73 -22.70 -10.88 -6.42
CA LYS A 73 -23.54 -12.05 -6.72
C LYS A 73 -23.61 -13.07 -5.59
N VAL A 74 -22.83 -12.89 -4.52
CA VAL A 74 -22.71 -13.85 -3.41
C VAL A 74 -23.59 -13.42 -2.23
N VAL A 75 -23.53 -12.14 -1.85
CA VAL A 75 -24.30 -11.59 -0.72
C VAL A 75 -24.82 -10.19 -1.05
N PRO A 76 -25.98 -9.77 -0.49
CA PRO A 76 -26.50 -8.42 -0.71
C PRO A 76 -25.64 -7.33 -0.07
N ILE A 77 -24.98 -7.63 1.04
CA ILE A 77 -24.04 -6.74 1.73
C ILE A 77 -22.88 -7.60 2.25
N ALA A 78 -21.66 -7.31 1.81
CA ALA A 78 -20.45 -7.91 2.34
C ALA A 78 -19.91 -7.06 3.49
N VAL A 79 -19.62 -7.69 4.63
CA VAL A 79 -19.00 -7.05 5.80
C VAL A 79 -17.74 -7.83 6.14
N ASP A 80 -16.68 -7.11 6.48
CA ASP A 80 -15.41 -7.70 6.90
C ASP A 80 -14.95 -7.08 8.23
N LYS A 81 -14.13 -7.84 8.98
CA LYS A 81 -13.48 -7.38 10.20
C LYS A 81 -11.99 -7.66 10.11
N HIS A 82 -11.19 -6.61 10.26
CA HIS A 82 -9.74 -6.70 10.40
C HIS A 82 -9.28 -6.27 11.81
N SER A 83 -8.15 -6.82 12.28
CA SER A 83 -7.48 -6.40 13.50
C SER A 83 -6.07 -5.96 13.16
N THR A 84 -5.62 -4.82 13.70
CA THR A 84 -4.22 -4.40 13.60
C THR A 84 -3.26 -5.31 14.37
N GLY A 85 -3.79 -6.18 15.22
CA GLY A 85 -3.02 -7.10 16.08
C GLY A 85 -3.21 -6.82 17.57
N GLY A 86 -3.08 -7.86 18.38
CA GLY A 86 -3.20 -7.80 19.84
C GLY A 86 -2.92 -9.17 20.48
N VAL A 87 -2.43 -9.17 21.72
CA VAL A 87 -2.13 -10.43 22.44
C VAL A 87 -3.45 -11.05 22.92
N GLY A 88 -3.76 -12.23 22.41
CA GLY A 88 -4.99 -12.95 22.78
C GLY A 88 -6.26 -12.46 22.06
N ASP A 89 -6.14 -11.66 20.99
CA ASP A 89 -7.29 -11.27 20.17
C ASP A 89 -7.88 -12.49 19.45
N LYS A 90 -9.02 -12.96 19.95
CA LYS A 90 -9.81 -14.07 19.39
C LYS A 90 -11.11 -13.60 18.76
N THR A 91 -11.29 -12.29 18.55
CA THR A 91 -12.56 -11.71 18.10
C THR A 91 -13.04 -12.34 16.78
N THR A 92 -12.14 -12.59 15.83
CA THR A 92 -12.51 -13.20 14.54
C THR A 92 -13.16 -14.58 14.69
N LEU A 93 -12.78 -15.38 15.71
CA LEU A 93 -13.37 -16.70 15.93
C LEU A 93 -14.83 -16.65 16.42
N VAL A 94 -15.26 -15.52 16.98
CA VAL A 94 -16.60 -15.34 17.55
C VAL A 94 -17.48 -14.49 16.63
N VAL A 95 -16.89 -13.55 15.88
CA VAL A 95 -17.60 -12.64 14.98
C VAL A 95 -17.93 -13.27 13.63
N ALA A 96 -17.06 -14.14 13.10
CA ALA A 96 -17.30 -14.85 11.84
C ALA A 96 -18.21 -16.07 12.05
#